data_AF-F8PSU5-F1
#
_entry.id   AF-F8PSU5-F1
#
_cell.length_a   1.000
_cell.length_b   1.000
_cell.length_c   1.000
_cell.angle_alpha   90.00
_cell.angle_beta   90.00
_cell.angle_gamma   90.00
#
_symmetry.space_group_name_H-M   'P 1'
#
loop_
_entity.id
_entity.type
_entity.pdbx_description
1 polymer ?
#
loop_
_entity_poly.entity_id
_entity_poly.type
_entity_poly.pdbx_seq_one_letter_code
_entity_poly.pdbx_strand_id
1 'polypeptide(L)'
;MPFPNAADLYNTIDATTLGDILWQSFSLLYDGELPKKNTPTWMSKSFKVFSQSPHAIVKNMLSNQGFDGHFDYKPVQHYDANGKWQYQNFMSGEWAWKQADIISQDDNTHGSMFVPIILGSNKTTVSVATGQNKYYLIYISIGNVHNSVRRAYQNVLALLGFLSIPKSKSLI
;
A
#
# COMPACT_ATOMS: atom_id res chain seq x y z
N MET A 1 -2.08 -26.29 -10.90
CA MET A 1 -2.50 -24.90 -11.21
C MET A 1 -3.07 -24.29 -9.95
N PRO A 2 -2.68 -23.07 -9.53
CA PRO A 2 -3.24 -22.49 -8.33
C PRO A 2 -4.53 -21.75 -8.73
N PHE A 3 -5.67 -22.33 -8.35
CA PHE A 3 -7.02 -21.73 -8.28
C PHE A 3 -7.91 -21.80 -9.55
N PRO A 4 -8.80 -22.82 -9.64
CA PRO A 4 -9.70 -23.07 -10.78
C PRO A 4 -10.75 -22.01 -11.10
N ASN A 5 -11.19 -21.20 -10.13
CA ASN A 5 -12.21 -20.17 -10.34
C ASN A 5 -12.11 -19.02 -9.33
N ALA A 6 -12.96 -17.99 -9.47
CA ALA A 6 -12.97 -16.84 -8.57
C ALA A 6 -13.23 -17.23 -7.11
N ALA A 7 -14.09 -18.23 -6.85
CA ALA A 7 -14.31 -18.77 -5.52
C ALA A 7 -13.06 -19.47 -4.96
N ASP A 8 -12.26 -20.15 -5.78
CA ASP A 8 -10.97 -20.72 -5.34
C ASP A 8 -9.91 -19.65 -5.09
N LEU A 9 -9.91 -18.56 -5.86
CA LEU A 9 -9.09 -17.39 -5.53
C LEU A 9 -9.53 -16.77 -4.20
N TYR A 10 -10.84 -16.62 -3.96
CA TYR A 10 -11.38 -16.14 -2.68
C TYR A 10 -11.00 -17.07 -1.53
N ASN A 11 -11.23 -18.38 -1.68
CA ASN A 11 -10.83 -19.39 -0.69
C ASN A 11 -9.33 -19.37 -0.40
N THR A 12 -8.50 -19.05 -1.38
CA THR A 12 -7.05 -18.96 -1.19
C THR A 12 -6.65 -17.67 -0.50
N ILE A 13 -7.24 -16.55 -0.90
CA ILE A 13 -7.06 -15.26 -0.25
C ILE A 13 -7.48 -15.38 1.23
N ASP A 14 -8.58 -16.07 1.50
CA ASP A 14 -9.10 -16.34 2.85
C ASP A 14 -8.27 -17.40 3.60
N ALA A 15 -7.65 -18.37 2.90
CA ALA A 15 -6.78 -19.39 3.48
C ALA A 15 -5.31 -18.96 3.63
N THR A 16 -4.93 -17.76 3.16
CA THR A 16 -3.56 -17.27 3.30
C THR A 16 -3.33 -16.82 4.74
N THR A 17 -2.74 -17.68 5.56
CA THR A 17 -2.44 -17.48 6.99
C THR A 17 -1.26 -16.52 7.23
N LEU A 18 -1.18 -15.42 6.48
CA LEU A 18 -0.22 -14.34 6.77
C LEU A 18 -0.94 -13.24 7.58
N GLY A 19 -1.23 -13.56 8.84
CA GLY A 19 -1.67 -12.63 9.88
C GLY A 19 -3.08 -12.08 9.71
N ASP A 20 -4.08 -12.77 10.26
CA ASP A 20 -5.39 -12.36 10.83
C ASP A 20 -6.13 -11.09 10.35
N ILE A 21 -5.80 -10.51 9.20
CA ILE A 21 -6.47 -9.33 8.66
C ILE A 21 -7.44 -9.81 7.58
N LEU A 22 -8.73 -9.72 7.92
CA LEU A 22 -9.80 -10.11 7.02
C LEU A 22 -9.81 -9.25 5.76
N TRP A 23 -10.01 -9.92 4.63
CA TRP A 23 -10.29 -9.26 3.36
C TRP A 23 -11.71 -8.70 3.36
N GLN A 24 -11.84 -7.50 2.83
CA GLN A 24 -13.09 -6.83 2.58
C GLN A 24 -13.21 -6.49 1.09
N SER A 25 -14.43 -6.30 0.64
CA SER A 25 -14.68 -5.87 -0.73
C SER A 25 -15.76 -4.81 -0.79
N PHE A 26 -15.57 -3.84 -1.67
CA PHE A 26 -16.53 -2.79 -1.95
C PHE A 26 -16.55 -2.51 -3.45
N SER A 27 -17.62 -1.86 -3.90
CA SER A 27 -17.83 -1.52 -5.29
C SER A 27 -17.57 -0.03 -5.50
N LEU A 28 -16.74 0.30 -6.47
CA LEU A 28 -16.53 1.67 -6.94
C LEU A 28 -17.31 1.92 -8.22
N LEU A 29 -17.83 3.13 -8.35
CA LEU A 29 -18.42 3.68 -9.56
C LEU A 29 -17.62 4.92 -9.92
N TYR A 30 -17.48 5.18 -11.21
CA TYR A 30 -16.95 6.47 -11.66
C TYR A 30 -17.98 7.55 -11.34
N ASP A 31 -17.55 8.59 -10.64
CA ASP A 31 -18.38 9.70 -10.15
C ASP A 31 -18.08 11.03 -10.85
N GLY A 32 -17.16 11.03 -11.83
CA GLY A 32 -16.82 12.20 -12.62
C GLY A 32 -17.82 12.51 -13.74
N GLU A 33 -17.58 13.61 -14.44
CA GLU A 33 -18.41 14.01 -15.58
C GLU A 33 -18.36 12.97 -16.71
N LEU A 34 -19.54 12.66 -17.27
CA LEU A 34 -19.67 11.77 -18.41
C LEU A 34 -19.57 12.57 -19.72
N PRO A 35 -18.78 12.10 -20.70
CA PRO A 35 -18.77 12.70 -22.03
C PRO A 35 -20.17 12.70 -22.66
N LYS A 36 -20.57 13.84 -23.26
CA LYS A 36 -21.89 14.00 -23.92
C LYS A 36 -22.08 13.09 -25.15
N LYS A 37 -20.99 12.60 -25.73
CA LYS A 37 -20.97 11.63 -26.85
C LYS A 37 -19.93 10.56 -26.58
N ASN A 38 -20.20 9.33 -27.01
CA ASN A 38 -19.29 8.19 -26.93
C ASN A 38 -18.78 7.88 -25.50
N THR A 39 -19.67 7.90 -24.50
CA THR A 39 -19.33 7.53 -23.13
C THR A 39 -18.75 6.11 -23.09
N PRO A 40 -17.49 5.95 -22.64
CA PRO A 40 -16.89 4.62 -22.52
C PRO A 40 -17.69 3.75 -21.55
N THR A 41 -17.94 2.49 -21.94
CA THR A 41 -18.76 1.57 -21.13
C THR A 41 -18.19 1.29 -19.72
N TRP A 42 -16.91 1.59 -19.49
CA TRP A 42 -16.33 1.46 -18.16
C TRP A 42 -16.82 2.53 -17.18
N MET A 43 -17.18 3.73 -17.65
CA MET A 43 -17.64 4.82 -16.78
C MET A 43 -19.00 4.56 -16.13
N SER A 44 -19.80 3.66 -16.70
CA SER A 44 -21.12 3.27 -16.14
C SER A 44 -21.08 1.91 -15.43
N LYS A 45 -19.90 1.29 -15.28
CA LYS A 45 -19.74 -0.02 -14.64
C LYS A 45 -19.27 0.14 -13.21
N SER A 46 -19.81 -0.74 -12.35
CA SER A 46 -19.27 -0.93 -11.01
C SER A 46 -18.04 -1.84 -11.06
N PHE A 47 -16.98 -1.43 -10.38
CA PHE A 47 -15.75 -2.19 -10.22
C PHE A 47 -15.61 -2.66 -8.78
N LYS A 48 -15.54 -3.97 -8.59
CA LYS A 48 -15.27 -4.54 -7.28
C LYS A 48 -13.78 -4.33 -6.95
N VAL A 49 -13.52 -3.79 -5.76
CA VAL A 49 -12.20 -3.66 -5.15
C VAL A 49 -12.14 -4.62 -3.98
N PHE A 50 -11.01 -5.31 -3.86
CA PHE A 50 -10.71 -6.17 -2.72
C PHE A 50 -9.56 -5.53 -1.95
N SER A 51 -9.70 -5.35 -0.66
CA SER A 51 -8.66 -4.76 0.17
C SER A 51 -8.69 -5.32 1.59
N GLN A 52 -7.59 -5.11 2.29
CA GLN A 52 -7.49 -5.28 3.73
C GLN A 52 -7.57 -3.91 4.42
N SER A 53 -7.73 -3.88 5.75
CA SER A 53 -7.66 -2.63 6.51
C SER A 53 -6.22 -2.10 6.54
N PRO A 54 -5.93 -0.90 5.96
CA PRO A 54 -4.59 -0.32 6.02
C PRO A 54 -4.14 -0.12 7.47
N HIS A 55 -5.06 0.27 8.34
CA HIS A 55 -4.78 0.48 9.76
C HIS A 55 -4.36 -0.83 10.45
N ALA A 56 -5.06 -1.94 10.19
CA ALA A 56 -4.71 -3.24 10.76
C ALA A 56 -3.34 -3.72 10.26
N ILE A 57 -3.05 -3.54 8.97
CA ILE A 57 -1.75 -3.90 8.39
C ILE A 57 -0.63 -3.11 9.06
N VAL A 58 -0.79 -1.78 9.18
CA VAL A 58 0.21 -0.91 9.79
C VAL A 58 0.41 -1.27 11.27
N LYS A 59 -0.67 -1.55 12.01
CA LYS A 59 -0.58 -2.00 13.41
C LYS A 59 0.19 -3.31 13.55
N ASN A 60 -0.03 -4.27 12.65
CA ASN A 60 0.73 -5.52 12.62
C ASN A 60 2.21 -5.28 12.30
N MET A 61 2.52 -4.40 11.34
CA MET A 61 3.92 -4.02 11.04
C MET A 61 4.60 -3.36 12.25
N LEU A 62 3.93 -2.45 12.93
CA LEU A 62 4.48 -1.77 14.12
C LEU A 62 4.67 -2.72 15.31
N SER A 63 3.94 -3.83 15.35
CA SER A 63 4.08 -4.85 16.39
C SER A 63 5.20 -5.87 16.09
N ASN A 64 5.87 -5.76 14.94
CA ASN A 64 6.89 -6.71 14.52
C ASN A 64 8.22 -6.46 15.24
N GLN A 65 8.54 -7.34 16.20
CA GLN A 65 9.81 -7.31 16.94
C GLN A 65 11.05 -7.50 16.04
N GLY A 66 10.88 -8.05 14.83
CA GLY A 66 11.96 -8.18 13.86
C GLY A 66 12.54 -6.86 13.37
N PHE A 67 11.90 -5.73 13.68
CA PHE A 67 12.40 -4.38 13.37
C PHE A 67 13.26 -3.77 14.48
N ASP A 68 13.45 -4.47 15.60
CA ASP A 68 14.28 -3.96 16.70
C ASP A 68 15.70 -3.64 16.21
N GLY A 69 16.23 -2.49 16.66
CA GLY A 69 17.51 -1.95 16.18
C GLY A 69 17.52 -1.43 14.73
N HIS A 70 16.42 -1.55 13.99
CA HIS A 70 16.31 -1.16 12.58
C HIS A 70 15.08 -0.30 12.27
N PHE A 71 14.68 0.52 13.24
CA PHE A 71 13.48 1.34 13.20
C PHE A 71 13.74 2.73 13.76
N ASP A 72 13.35 3.75 13.02
CA ASP A 72 13.48 5.15 13.39
C ASP A 72 12.14 5.67 13.96
N TYR A 73 12.10 5.93 15.27
CA TYR A 73 10.93 6.46 15.98
C TYR A 73 10.69 7.96 15.75
N LYS A 74 11.70 8.66 15.23
CA LYS A 74 11.66 10.09 14.92
C LYS A 74 12.47 10.37 13.65
N PRO A 75 12.24 11.49 12.97
CA PRO A 75 13.14 11.93 11.90
C PRO A 75 14.58 12.04 12.41
N VAL A 76 15.54 11.65 11.58
CA VAL A 76 16.96 11.61 11.93
C VAL A 76 17.74 12.50 10.96
N GLN A 77 18.79 13.17 11.45
CA GLN A 77 19.74 13.87 10.58
C GLN A 77 21.11 13.26 10.82
N HIS A 78 21.72 12.78 9.74
CA HIS A 78 23.11 12.32 9.76
C HIS A 78 23.94 13.36 9.03
N TYR A 79 25.05 13.78 9.61
CA TYR A 79 25.96 14.72 8.99
C TYR A 79 27.31 14.05 8.76
N ASP A 80 27.92 14.32 7.62
CA ASP A 80 29.29 13.89 7.35
C ASP A 80 30.32 14.77 8.07
N ALA A 81 31.61 14.43 7.90
CA ALA A 81 32.70 15.19 8.51
C ALA A 81 32.77 16.67 8.07
N ASN A 82 32.12 17.02 6.96
CA ASN A 82 32.03 18.38 6.43
C ASN A 82 30.72 19.08 6.84
N GLY A 83 29.89 18.46 7.68
CA GLY A 83 28.61 19.01 8.10
C GLY A 83 27.49 18.91 7.06
N LYS A 84 27.65 18.08 6.03
CA LYS A 84 26.62 17.88 4.99
C LYS A 84 25.65 16.77 5.41
N TRP A 85 24.36 17.03 5.25
CA TRP A 85 23.31 16.05 5.53
C TRP A 85 23.42 14.85 4.58
N GLN A 86 23.48 13.66 5.16
CA GLN A 86 23.45 12.37 4.49
C GLN A 86 22.06 11.72 4.57
N TYR A 87 21.59 11.24 3.42
CA TYR A 87 20.35 10.50 3.29
C TYR A 87 20.64 9.00 3.20
N GLN A 88 20.09 8.24 4.13
CA GLN A 88 20.22 6.78 4.15
C GLN A 88 18.86 6.11 4.22
N ASN A 89 18.14 6.24 5.33
CA ASN A 89 16.79 5.68 5.51
C ASN A 89 15.71 6.72 5.19
N PHE A 90 14.47 6.30 5.01
CA PHE A 90 13.38 7.23 4.66
C PHE A 90 13.22 8.35 5.70
N MET A 91 13.34 8.03 7.00
CA MET A 91 13.27 9.00 8.09
C MET A 91 14.46 9.98 8.16
N SER A 92 15.51 9.76 7.37
CA SER A 92 16.59 10.73 7.20
C SER A 92 16.28 11.84 6.19
N GLY A 93 15.16 11.72 5.45
CA GLY A 93 14.74 12.69 4.46
C GLY A 93 14.25 13.99 5.07
N GLU A 94 14.54 15.12 4.40
CA GLU A 94 14.04 16.44 4.78
C GLU A 94 12.51 16.49 4.88
N TRP A 95 11.82 15.73 4.02
CA TRP A 95 10.36 15.62 4.06
C TRP A 95 9.85 15.09 5.40
N ALA A 96 10.49 14.07 5.98
CA ALA A 96 10.05 13.48 7.24
C ALA A 96 10.18 14.48 8.41
N TRP A 97 11.24 15.29 8.39
CA TRP A 97 11.42 16.41 9.32
C TRP A 97 10.32 17.44 9.21
N LYS A 98 10.06 17.94 8.00
CA LYS A 98 8.99 18.92 7.76
C LYS A 98 7.62 18.42 8.22
N GLN A 99 7.32 17.14 8.01
CA GLN A 99 6.06 16.56 8.50
C GLN A 99 6.01 16.51 10.03
N ALA A 100 7.09 16.10 10.69
CA ALA A 100 7.14 16.10 12.15
C ALA A 100 7.00 17.52 12.74
N ASP A 101 7.62 18.52 12.12
CA ASP A 101 7.48 19.92 12.52
C ASP A 101 6.02 20.39 12.42
N ILE A 102 5.34 20.10 11.30
CA ILE A 102 3.93 20.43 11.11
C ILE A 102 3.06 19.74 12.17
N ILE A 103 3.27 18.44 12.39
CA ILE A 103 2.49 17.67 13.38
C ILE A 103 2.70 18.25 14.78
N SER A 104 3.94 18.58 15.15
CA SER A 104 4.27 19.09 16.48
C SER A 104 3.64 20.43 16.86
N GLN A 105 3.06 21.16 15.90
CA GLN A 105 2.31 22.40 16.16
C GLN A 105 0.99 22.13 16.91
N ASP A 106 0.45 20.91 16.84
CA ASP A 106 -0.72 20.49 17.61
C ASP A 106 -0.28 19.84 18.93
N ASP A 107 -0.59 20.49 20.04
CA ASP A 107 -0.28 20.02 21.41
C ASP A 107 -0.84 18.61 21.69
N ASN A 108 -1.95 18.22 21.05
CA ASN A 108 -2.54 16.88 21.24
C ASN A 108 -1.69 15.75 20.63
N THR A 109 -0.72 16.09 19.78
CA THR A 109 0.15 15.13 19.11
C THR A 109 1.50 14.97 19.79
N HIS A 110 1.79 15.75 20.84
CA HIS A 110 3.07 15.67 21.55
C HIS A 110 3.29 14.27 22.14
N GLY A 111 4.47 13.71 21.88
CA GLY A 111 4.80 12.32 22.24
C GLY A 111 4.30 11.26 21.25
N SER A 112 3.53 11.65 20.22
CA SER A 112 3.13 10.73 19.15
C SER A 112 4.30 10.47 18.20
N MET A 113 4.31 9.25 17.64
CA MET A 113 5.24 8.87 16.60
C MET A 113 4.65 9.15 15.22
N PHE A 114 5.41 9.86 14.38
CA PHE A 114 5.09 9.99 12.97
C PHE A 114 5.40 8.68 12.23
N VAL A 115 4.40 8.12 11.56
CA VAL A 115 4.50 6.88 10.77
C VAL A 115 4.18 7.18 9.30
N PRO A 116 5.19 7.36 8.43
CA PRO A 116 4.94 7.56 7.00
C PRO A 116 4.35 6.30 6.38
N ILE A 117 3.28 6.45 5.61
CA ILE A 117 2.70 5.35 4.81
C ILE A 117 3.21 5.45 3.37
N ILE A 118 3.73 4.33 2.86
CA ILE A 118 4.23 4.22 1.49
C ILE A 118 3.34 3.24 0.75
N LEU A 119 2.74 3.72 -0.34
CA LEU A 119 1.93 2.90 -1.24
C LEU A 119 2.68 2.67 -2.55
N GLY A 120 2.71 1.42 -3.00
CA GLY A 120 3.28 1.03 -4.28
C GLY A 120 2.23 0.31 -5.12
N SER A 121 2.11 0.65 -6.40
CA SER A 121 1.25 -0.08 -7.32
C SER A 121 2.09 -0.72 -8.42
N ASN A 122 1.80 -1.98 -8.75
CA ASN A 122 2.36 -2.63 -9.91
C ASN A 122 1.23 -3.20 -10.79
N LYS A 123 1.38 -3.04 -12.12
CA LYS A 123 0.52 -3.71 -13.08
C LYS A 123 0.93 -5.17 -13.15
N THR A 124 0.15 -6.05 -12.53
CA THR A 124 0.43 -7.49 -12.58
C THR A 124 -0.65 -8.18 -13.41
N THR A 125 -0.25 -8.95 -14.41
CA THR A 125 -1.20 -9.81 -15.13
C THR A 125 -1.42 -11.04 -14.27
N VAL A 126 -2.54 -11.10 -13.54
CA VAL A 126 -2.98 -12.34 -12.91
C VAL A 126 -3.72 -13.14 -14.00
N SER A 127 -3.02 -14.07 -14.66
CA SER A 127 -3.68 -14.96 -15.62
C SER A 127 -4.32 -16.12 -14.85
N VAL A 128 -5.59 -15.99 -14.50
CA VAL A 128 -6.41 -17.14 -14.11
C VAL A 128 -7.08 -17.69 -15.38
N ALA A 129 -7.11 -19.00 -15.54
CA ALA A 129 -7.58 -19.72 -16.74
C ALA A 129 -9.06 -19.46 -17.14
N THR A 130 -9.78 -18.61 -16.40
CA THR A 130 -11.22 -18.34 -16.57
C THR A 130 -11.51 -16.89 -16.99
N GLY A 131 -10.54 -16.20 -17.60
CA GLY A 131 -10.73 -14.90 -18.23
C GLY A 131 -9.60 -13.94 -17.88
N GLN A 132 -9.06 -13.27 -18.90
CA GLN A 132 -7.95 -12.33 -18.80
C GLN A 132 -8.30 -11.08 -17.96
N ASN A 133 -8.49 -11.19 -16.65
CA ASN A 133 -8.75 -10.05 -15.77
C ASN A 133 -7.42 -9.57 -15.21
N LYS A 134 -7.00 -8.37 -15.63
CA LYS A 134 -5.78 -7.72 -15.13
C LYS A 134 -6.16 -6.87 -13.93
N TYR A 135 -5.33 -6.90 -12.89
CA TYR A 135 -5.48 -6.10 -11.69
C TYR A 135 -4.21 -5.28 -11.46
N TYR A 136 -4.34 -4.11 -10.84
CA TYR A 136 -3.21 -3.49 -10.18
C TYR A 136 -3.16 -3.99 -8.74
N LEU A 137 -1.99 -4.46 -8.31
CA LEU A 137 -1.75 -4.75 -6.90
C LEU A 137 -1.34 -3.48 -6.21
N ILE A 138 -1.97 -3.19 -5.06
CA ILE A 138 -1.59 -2.11 -4.19
C ILE A 138 -0.85 -2.73 -3.00
N TYR A 139 0.38 -2.32 -2.79
CA TYR A 139 1.20 -2.67 -1.65
C TYR A 139 1.27 -1.50 -0.68
N ILE A 140 1.43 -1.81 0.60
CA ILE A 140 1.60 -0.85 1.68
C ILE A 140 2.86 -1.19 2.48
N SER A 141 3.54 -0.16 2.96
CA SER A 141 4.72 -0.24 3.83
C SER A 141 4.79 1.01 4.71
N ILE A 142 5.65 0.97 5.73
CA ILE A 142 5.94 2.10 6.61
C ILE A 142 7.34 2.69 6.35
N GLY A 143 7.47 4.00 6.56
CA GLY A 143 8.72 4.74 6.37
C GLY A 143 9.76 4.53 7.46
N ASN A 144 9.35 4.13 8.66
CA ASN A 144 10.22 4.10 9.85
C ASN A 144 11.29 3.01 9.82
N VAL A 145 11.08 1.95 9.06
CA VAL A 145 12.03 0.83 8.94
C VAL A 145 13.27 1.22 8.13
N HIS A 146 14.43 0.74 8.56
CA HIS A 146 15.69 0.94 7.85
C HIS A 146 15.69 0.20 6.50
N ASN A 147 16.48 0.71 5.55
CA ASN A 147 16.56 0.13 4.22
C ASN A 147 17.09 -1.32 4.20
N SER A 148 17.89 -1.72 5.21
CA SER A 148 18.35 -3.11 5.37
C SER A 148 17.17 -4.09 5.53
N VAL A 149 16.19 -3.72 6.35
CA VAL A 149 14.97 -4.50 6.65
C VAL A 149 14.10 -4.65 5.39
N ARG A 150 14.00 -3.59 4.58
CA ARG A 150 13.30 -3.63 3.29
C ARG A 150 13.89 -4.65 2.34
N ARG A 151 15.21 -4.82 2.34
CA ARG A 151 15.92 -5.78 1.48
C ARG A 151 15.85 -7.21 2.01
N ALA A 152 15.68 -7.39 3.32
CA ALA A 152 15.63 -8.69 3.98
C ALA A 152 14.23 -9.33 4.02
N TYR A 153 13.21 -8.75 3.37
CA TYR A 153 11.82 -9.27 3.31
C TYR A 153 11.20 -9.60 4.68
N GLN A 154 11.49 -8.82 5.73
CA GLN A 154 10.97 -9.05 7.09
C GLN A 154 9.54 -8.50 7.29
N ASN A 155 8.59 -8.83 6.41
CA ASN A 155 7.19 -8.34 6.48
C ASN A 155 7.02 -6.80 6.42
N VAL A 156 8.00 -6.09 5.86
CA VAL A 156 7.96 -4.63 5.68
C VAL A 156 7.00 -4.20 4.58
N LEU A 157 6.68 -5.09 3.64
CA LEU A 157 5.80 -4.84 2.51
C LEU A 157 4.64 -5.82 2.60
N ALA A 158 3.42 -5.31 2.62
CA ALA A 158 2.20 -6.12 2.63
C ALA A 158 1.32 -5.78 1.44
N LEU A 159 0.53 -6.74 0.98
CA LEU A 159 -0.48 -6.52 -0.03
C LEU A 159 -1.71 -5.85 0.60
N LEU A 160 -2.02 -4.63 0.17
CA LEU A 160 -3.18 -3.89 0.63
C LEU A 160 -4.44 -4.25 -0.15
N GLY A 161 -4.33 -4.45 -1.46
CA GLY A 161 -5.52 -4.70 -2.27
C GLY A 161 -5.30 -4.93 -3.75
N PHE A 162 -6.40 -5.25 -4.42
CA PHE A 162 -6.51 -5.47 -5.86
C PHE A 162 -7.43 -4.42 -6.48
N LEU A 163 -6.90 -3.59 -7.36
CA LEU A 163 -7.66 -2.62 -8.13
C LEU A 163 -7.99 -3.17 -9.51
N SER A 164 -9.28 -3.24 -9.81
CA SER A 164 -9.79 -3.72 -11.11
C SER A 164 -9.33 -2.81 -12.25
N ILE A 165 -8.87 -3.40 -13.36
CA ILE A 165 -8.56 -2.64 -14.57
C ILE A 165 -9.79 -2.59 -15.48
N PRO A 166 -10.35 -1.39 -15.75
CA PRO A 166 -11.46 -1.26 -16.67
C PRO A 166 -11.05 -1.70 -18.08
N LYS A 167 -11.80 -2.64 -18.66
CA LYS A 167 -11.66 -3.00 -20.07
C LYS A 167 -12.52 -2.06 -20.90
N SER A 168 -11.87 -1.26 -21.76
CA SER A 168 -12.58 -0.58 -22.84
C SER A 168 -12.60 -1.50 -24.06
N LYS A 169 -13.79 -1.78 -24.61
CA LYS A 169 -13.86 -2.24 -26.01
C LYS A 169 -13.70 -0.98 -26.85
N SER A 170 -12.57 -0.84 -27.55
CA SER A 170 -12.48 0.18 -28.59
C SER A 170 -13.48 -0.19 -29.68
N LEU A 171 -14.44 0.70 -29.94
CA LEU A 171 -15.18 0.66 -31.19
C LEU A 171 -14.17 1.09 -32.26
N ILE A 172 -13.71 0.11 -33.05
CA ILE A 172 -13.03 0.35 -34.32
C ILE A 172 -14.12 0.69 -35.34
#